data_AF-A0A8C8E143-F1
#
_entry.id   AF-A0A8C8E143-F1
#
_cell.length_a   1.000
_cell.length_b   1.000
_cell.length_c   1.000
_cell.angle_alpha   90.00
_cell.angle_beta   90.00
_cell.angle_gamma   90.00
#
_symmetry.space_group_name_H-M   'P 1'
#
loop_
_entity.id
_entity.type
_entity.pdbx_description
1 polymer ?
#
loop_
_entity_poly.entity_id
_entity_poly.type
_entity_poly.pdbx_seq_one_letter_code
_entity_poly.pdbx_strand_id
1 'polypeptide(L)'
;ETLKTFNLKTVEMKLSENKSLPERNARGTLGRRPRREAGEPRTEKMAMDQDWTAVYPAATPFRPNSVPLPVRMGYPVKGGVPPQKKGNLELIKIPNFLHLTPAAIKKHCEALKPFCTEWPSALDTEPKCDQQFPVKVESRDFVSAGPSIRNPAARIVQLSIKLSSLNLDDHARKKMLKLVGERYCRDTDVLTIRADSCPLRQQNYDYAMYLLTVLYHGAWGN
;
A
#
# COMPACT_ATOMS: atom_id res chain seq x y z
N GLU A 1 24.82 -38.30 20.43
CA GLU A 1 23.44 -37.92 20.03
C GLU A 1 22.47 -38.40 21.09
N THR A 2 21.92 -37.49 21.89
CA THR A 2 21.01 -37.81 22.99
C THR A 2 19.63 -37.28 22.64
N LEU A 3 18.77 -38.18 22.15
CA LEU A 3 17.36 -37.90 21.90
C LEU A 3 16.64 -37.79 23.25
N LYS A 4 16.17 -36.58 23.58
CA LYS A 4 15.23 -36.37 24.69
C LYS A 4 13.83 -36.75 24.23
N THR A 5 13.29 -37.80 24.86
CA THR A 5 11.90 -38.24 24.74
C THR A 5 10.96 -37.16 25.29
N PHE A 6 10.02 -36.69 24.46
CA PHE A 6 8.91 -35.85 24.88
C PHE A 6 7.80 -36.71 25.48
N ASN A 7 7.44 -36.44 26.73
CA ASN A 7 6.32 -37.09 27.42
C ASN A 7 5.04 -36.31 27.12
N LEU A 8 4.14 -36.90 26.33
CA LEU A 8 2.78 -36.41 26.13
C LEU A 8 1.92 -36.83 27.33
N LYS A 9 1.53 -35.87 28.17
CA LYS A 9 0.50 -36.09 29.20
C LYS A 9 -0.88 -36.13 28.53
N THR A 10 -1.46 -37.32 28.47
CA THR A 10 -2.88 -37.52 28.17
C THR A 10 -3.72 -36.89 29.29
N VAL A 11 -4.61 -35.96 28.94
CA VAL A 11 -5.61 -35.42 29.86
C VAL A 11 -6.84 -36.32 29.78
N GLU A 12 -7.11 -37.07 30.85
CA GLU A 12 -8.38 -37.79 31.00
C GLU A 12 -9.52 -36.80 31.20
N MET A 13 -10.46 -36.77 30.26
CA MET A 13 -11.76 -36.12 30.44
C MET A 13 -12.65 -37.04 31.27
N LYS A 14 -12.93 -36.68 32.52
CA LYS A 14 -13.99 -37.31 33.31
C LYS A 14 -15.34 -36.98 32.70
N LEU A 15 -16.04 -38.02 32.22
CA LEU A 15 -17.45 -37.95 31.83
C LEU A 15 -18.28 -37.68 33.11
N SER A 16 -18.99 -36.56 33.15
CA SER A 16 -19.93 -36.27 34.23
C SER A 16 -21.30 -36.87 33.91
N GLU A 17 -21.93 -37.47 34.92
CA GLU A 17 -23.20 -38.19 34.83
C GLU A 17 -24.34 -37.31 34.24
N ASN A 18 -25.12 -37.93 33.35
CA ASN A 18 -26.31 -37.36 32.75
C ASN A 18 -27.34 -36.95 33.82
N LYS A 19 -27.45 -35.65 34.12
CA LYS A 19 -28.64 -35.09 34.76
C LYS A 19 -29.74 -34.97 33.72
N SER A 20 -30.87 -35.61 34.01
CA SER A 20 -32.11 -35.56 33.24
C SER A 20 -32.52 -34.12 32.90
N LEU A 21 -32.99 -33.93 31.66
CA LEU A 21 -33.57 -32.69 31.19
C LEU A 21 -34.86 -32.40 31.98
N PRO A 22 -35.09 -31.18 32.48
CA PRO A 22 -36.32 -30.88 33.20
C PRO A 22 -37.51 -30.86 32.22
N GLU A 23 -38.61 -31.46 32.65
CA GLU A 23 -39.88 -31.49 31.93
C GLU A 23 -40.35 -30.08 31.56
N ARG A 24 -40.73 -29.94 30.30
CA ARG A 24 -41.15 -28.69 29.68
C ARG A 24 -42.62 -28.37 30.01
N ASN A 25 -42.96 -28.24 31.29
CA ASN A 25 -44.31 -27.86 31.73
C ASN A 25 -44.27 -26.77 32.80
N ALA A 26 -44.02 -25.53 32.37
CA ALA A 26 -44.51 -24.32 33.06
C ALA A 26 -44.40 -23.12 32.10
N ARG A 27 -45.52 -22.67 31.54
CA ARG A 27 -45.64 -21.32 30.96
C ARG A 27 -45.71 -20.31 32.10
N GLY A 28 -44.58 -20.11 32.79
CA GLY A 28 -44.36 -18.95 33.65
C GLY A 28 -43.95 -17.77 32.77
N THR A 29 -44.50 -16.59 33.03
CA THR A 29 -44.06 -15.32 32.45
C THR A 29 -42.55 -15.16 32.66
N LEU A 30 -41.77 -15.39 31.58
CA LEU A 30 -40.33 -15.15 31.58
C LEU A 30 -40.09 -13.69 31.95
N GLY A 31 -39.71 -13.44 33.20
CA GLY A 31 -39.34 -12.13 33.70
C GLY A 31 -38.35 -11.48 32.73
N ARG A 32 -38.69 -10.28 32.26
CA ARG A 32 -37.88 -9.50 31.33
C ARG A 32 -36.47 -9.39 31.94
N ARG A 33 -35.46 -9.99 31.30
CA ARG A 33 -34.06 -9.86 31.76
C ARG A 33 -33.75 -8.37 31.93
N PRO A 34 -33.12 -7.94 33.05
CA PRO A 34 -32.83 -6.54 33.28
C PRO A 34 -32.01 -5.99 32.10
N ARG A 35 -32.37 -4.77 31.66
CA ARG A 35 -31.71 -4.11 30.54
C ARG A 35 -30.24 -3.90 30.89
N ARG A 36 -29.33 -4.39 30.04
CA ARG A 36 -27.89 -4.16 30.22
C ARG A 36 -27.58 -2.67 30.08
N GLU A 37 -26.94 -2.11 31.10
CA GLU A 37 -26.44 -0.74 31.05
C GLU A 37 -25.14 -0.64 30.25
N ALA A 38 -24.94 0.50 29.61
CA ALA A 38 -23.69 0.78 28.90
C ALA A 38 -22.60 1.12 29.92
N GLY A 39 -21.42 0.52 29.76
CA GLY A 39 -20.26 0.89 30.58
C GLY A 39 -19.74 2.30 30.26
N GLU A 40 -18.96 2.84 31.18
CA GLU A 40 -18.23 4.10 31.02
C GLU A 40 -17.30 4.08 29.79
N PRO A 41 -17.15 5.22 29.10
CA PRO A 41 -16.22 5.33 27.98
C PRO A 41 -14.77 5.16 28.44
N ARG A 42 -13.95 4.51 27.61
CA ARG A 42 -12.52 4.29 27.92
C ARG A 42 -11.77 5.60 28.15
N THR A 43 -12.23 6.72 27.58
CA THR A 43 -11.63 8.05 27.73
C THR A 43 -11.49 8.52 29.17
N GLU A 44 -12.37 8.09 30.08
CA GLU A 44 -12.30 8.50 31.50
C GLU A 44 -11.13 7.84 32.25
N LYS A 45 -10.60 6.73 31.72
CA LYS A 45 -9.50 5.96 32.32
C LYS A 45 -8.15 6.21 31.63
N MET A 46 -8.11 7.13 30.67
CA MET A 46 -6.91 7.42 29.89
C MET A 46 -6.01 8.40 30.64
N ALA A 47 -4.73 8.04 30.78
CA ALA A 47 -3.71 8.96 31.26
C ALA A 47 -3.38 10.02 30.18
N MET A 48 -2.96 11.21 30.61
CA MET A 48 -2.65 12.32 29.69
C MET A 48 -1.37 12.07 28.87
N ASP A 49 -0.42 11.32 29.42
CA ASP A 49 0.89 10.99 28.88
C ASP A 49 0.96 9.61 28.20
N GLN A 50 -0.19 8.95 28.03
CA GLN A 50 -0.24 7.62 27.41
C GLN A 50 0.27 7.61 25.96
N ASP A 51 0.81 6.47 25.51
CA ASP A 51 1.18 6.26 24.12
C ASP A 51 -0.06 6.16 23.23
N TRP A 52 -0.32 7.23 22.46
CA TRP A 52 -1.41 7.29 21.51
C TRP A 52 -1.31 6.22 20.40
N THR A 53 -0.10 5.80 20.04
CA THR A 53 0.10 4.79 18.99
C THR A 53 -0.48 3.43 19.37
N ALA A 54 -0.53 3.12 20.67
CA ALA A 54 -1.18 1.91 21.20
C ALA A 54 -2.71 2.03 21.24
N VAL A 55 -3.25 3.25 21.34
CA VAL A 55 -4.70 3.52 21.34
C VAL A 55 -5.28 3.40 19.93
N TYR A 56 -4.56 3.93 18.94
CA TYR A 56 -5.01 4.01 17.54
C TYR A 56 -3.92 3.49 16.59
N PRO A 57 -3.64 2.17 16.58
CA PRO A 57 -2.49 1.62 15.84
C PRO A 57 -2.68 1.58 14.32
N ALA A 58 -3.94 1.56 13.84
CA ALA A 58 -4.25 1.37 12.43
C ALA A 58 -5.48 2.18 12.00
N ALA A 59 -5.70 2.26 10.68
CA ALA A 59 -6.87 2.89 10.09
C ALA A 59 -8.16 2.26 10.63
N THR A 60 -8.92 3.03 11.39
CA THR A 60 -10.22 2.59 11.93
C THR A 60 -11.23 3.74 11.92
N PRO A 61 -12.53 3.44 11.80
CA PRO A 61 -13.59 4.45 11.89
C PRO A 61 -13.51 5.19 13.22
N PHE A 62 -13.93 6.46 13.24
CA PHE A 62 -13.87 7.27 14.44
C PHE A 62 -14.66 6.63 15.61
N ARG A 63 -13.95 6.33 16.70
CA ARG A 63 -14.54 5.73 17.93
C ARG A 63 -14.67 6.78 19.03
N PRO A 64 -15.88 7.32 19.29
CA PRO A 64 -16.05 8.40 20.28
C PRO A 64 -15.63 8.01 21.70
N ASN A 65 -15.72 6.71 22.03
CA ASN A 65 -15.37 6.17 23.35
C ASN A 65 -13.86 5.98 23.56
N SER A 66 -13.04 6.08 22.50
CA SER A 66 -11.58 5.89 22.56
C SER A 66 -10.80 7.18 22.33
N VAL A 67 -11.42 8.20 21.74
CA VAL A 67 -10.77 9.47 21.42
C VAL A 67 -11.03 10.47 22.56
N PRO A 68 -10.03 10.87 23.37
CA PRO A 68 -10.19 11.73 24.54
C PRO A 68 -10.28 13.22 24.19
N LEU A 69 -10.79 13.55 22.99
CA LEU A 69 -10.94 14.93 22.53
C LEU A 69 -12.43 15.31 22.49
N PRO A 70 -12.81 16.53 22.91
CA PRO A 70 -14.19 17.00 22.89
C PRO A 70 -14.60 17.53 21.49
N VAL A 71 -14.37 16.72 20.45
CA VAL A 71 -14.66 17.10 19.06
C VAL A 71 -16.18 17.23 18.84
N ARG A 72 -16.57 18.25 18.08
CA ARG A 72 -17.95 18.50 17.64
C ARG A 72 -17.97 18.75 16.14
N MET A 73 -19.01 18.31 15.45
CA MET A 73 -19.12 18.48 14.00
C MET A 73 -20.59 18.45 13.56
N GLY A 74 -20.92 19.23 12.54
CA GLY A 74 -22.26 19.36 11.99
C GLY A 74 -22.75 20.81 12.05
N TYR A 75 -23.71 21.15 11.19
CA TYR A 75 -24.27 22.50 11.15
C TYR A 75 -25.05 22.79 12.44
N PRO A 76 -24.77 23.90 13.15
CA PRO A 76 -25.51 24.26 14.35
C PRO A 76 -26.91 24.77 13.99
N VAL A 77 -27.89 24.47 14.82
CA VAL A 77 -29.19 25.16 14.77
C VAL A 77 -29.02 26.64 15.14
N LYS A 78 -29.94 27.51 14.73
CA LYS A 78 -29.86 28.95 15.06
C LYS A 78 -29.75 29.14 16.58
N GLY A 79 -28.70 29.82 17.03
CA GLY A 79 -28.40 30.02 18.45
C GLY A 79 -27.86 28.79 19.19
N GLY A 80 -27.53 27.70 18.48
CA GLY A 80 -27.05 26.44 19.06
C GLY A 80 -25.58 26.15 18.81
N VAL A 81 -25.12 25.00 19.32
CA VAL A 81 -23.76 24.49 19.14
C VAL A 81 -23.74 23.26 18.22
N PRO A 82 -22.61 22.96 17.54
CA PRO A 82 -22.49 21.74 16.75
C PRO A 82 -22.69 20.46 17.60
N PRO A 83 -23.28 19.40 17.00
CA PRO A 83 -23.45 18.11 17.65
C PRO A 83 -22.16 17.54 18.23
N GLN A 84 -22.28 16.89 19.39
CA GLN A 84 -21.16 16.22 20.08
C GLN A 84 -20.70 14.97 19.34
N LYS A 85 -19.54 14.41 19.70
CA LYS A 85 -18.99 13.21 19.06
C LYS A 85 -19.80 11.92 19.22
N LYS A 86 -20.60 11.79 20.28
CA LYS A 86 -21.36 10.56 20.59
C LYS A 86 -22.53 10.43 19.61
N GLY A 87 -22.52 9.37 18.79
CA GLY A 87 -23.56 9.12 17.79
C GLY A 87 -23.50 10.03 16.56
N ASN A 88 -22.42 10.77 16.36
CA ASN A 88 -22.29 11.69 15.24
C ASN A 88 -21.79 10.98 13.98
N LEU A 89 -22.68 10.86 12.99
CA LEU A 89 -22.38 10.18 11.74
C LEU A 89 -21.40 10.97 10.85
N GLU A 90 -21.37 12.30 10.95
CA GLU A 90 -20.44 13.12 10.17
C GLU A 90 -18.98 12.83 10.52
N LEU A 91 -18.70 12.58 11.81
CA LEU A 91 -17.35 12.18 12.25
C LEU A 91 -16.95 10.77 11.80
N ILE A 92 -17.92 9.89 11.54
CA ILE A 92 -17.65 8.52 11.05
C ILE A 92 -17.30 8.55 9.56
N LYS A 93 -17.90 9.45 8.78
CA LYS A 93 -17.66 9.59 7.33
C LYS A 93 -16.24 10.09 7.01
N ILE A 94 -15.61 10.84 7.91
CA ILE A 94 -14.27 11.39 7.67
C ILE A 94 -13.21 10.26 7.70
N PRO A 95 -12.37 10.13 6.66
CA PRO A 95 -11.15 9.33 6.74
C PRO A 95 -10.17 10.01 7.69
N ASN A 96 -10.17 9.58 8.96
CA ASN A 96 -9.36 10.19 10.00
C ASN A 96 -7.90 9.71 9.94
N PHE A 97 -6.98 10.56 10.38
CA PHE A 97 -5.54 10.31 10.42
C PHE A 97 -5.02 10.06 11.84
N LEU A 98 -5.90 9.63 12.76
CA LEU A 98 -5.54 9.45 14.17
C LEU A 98 -4.47 8.37 14.40
N HIS A 99 -4.29 7.44 13.46
CA HIS A 99 -3.22 6.44 13.48
C HIS A 99 -1.91 6.94 12.84
N LEU A 100 -1.93 8.06 12.11
CA LEU A 100 -0.79 8.64 11.40
C LEU A 100 -0.34 9.96 12.04
N THR A 101 -0.28 9.98 13.38
CA THR A 101 0.28 11.13 14.10
C THR A 101 1.79 11.25 13.85
N PRO A 102 2.40 12.45 13.97
CA PRO A 102 3.84 12.61 13.78
C PRO A 102 4.70 11.68 14.66
N ALA A 103 4.26 11.40 15.89
CA ALA A 103 4.92 10.45 16.77
C ALA A 103 4.85 9.00 16.24
N ALA A 104 3.69 8.58 15.72
CA ALA A 104 3.52 7.29 15.07
C ALA A 104 4.43 7.16 13.84
N ILE A 105 4.44 8.18 12.96
CA ILE A 105 5.25 8.17 11.74
C ILE A 105 6.73 8.03 12.08
N LYS A 106 7.26 8.79 13.05
CA LYS A 106 8.66 8.67 13.48
C LYS A 106 8.99 7.25 13.96
N LYS A 107 8.15 6.66 14.81
CA LYS A 107 8.30 5.29 15.31
C LYS A 107 8.25 4.25 14.19
N HIS A 108 7.34 4.42 13.23
CA HIS A 108 7.19 3.52 12.09
C HIS A 108 8.39 3.63 11.14
N CYS A 109 8.81 4.85 10.79
CA CYS A 109 9.98 5.06 9.94
C CYS A 109 11.26 4.51 10.57
N GLU A 110 11.46 4.66 11.88
CA GLU A 110 12.60 4.07 12.59
C GLU A 110 12.64 2.54 12.45
N ALA A 111 11.48 1.89 12.58
CA ALA A 111 11.37 0.45 12.38
C ALA A 111 11.53 0.01 10.92
N LEU A 112 11.29 0.91 9.96
CA LEU A 112 11.41 0.64 8.53
C LEU A 112 12.82 0.91 7.97
N LYS A 113 13.65 1.70 8.65
CA LYS A 113 15.03 2.01 8.23
C LYS A 113 15.87 0.77 7.89
N PRO A 114 15.83 -0.34 8.64
CA PRO A 114 16.61 -1.54 8.32
C PRO A 114 16.26 -2.19 6.96
N PHE A 115 15.11 -1.87 6.38
CA PHE A 115 14.69 -2.37 5.07
C PHE A 115 15.13 -1.47 3.91
N CYS A 116 15.64 -0.27 4.20
CA CYS A 116 16.13 0.66 3.20
C CYS A 116 17.61 0.42 2.92
N THR A 117 18.03 0.68 1.69
CA THR A 117 19.44 0.69 1.26
C THR A 117 19.86 2.12 0.96
N GLU A 118 21.10 2.46 1.29
CA GLU A 118 21.66 3.78 0.95
C GLU A 118 21.71 3.96 -0.57
N TRP A 119 21.45 5.18 -1.02
CA TRP A 119 21.62 5.56 -2.43
C TRP A 119 23.11 5.71 -2.74
N PRO A 120 23.61 5.20 -3.89
CA PRO A 120 25.02 5.32 -4.25
C PRO A 120 25.47 6.78 -4.41
N SER A 121 26.44 7.21 -3.59
CA SER A 121 27.01 8.57 -3.60
C SER A 121 27.77 8.95 -4.88
N ALA A 122 28.10 7.98 -5.75
CA ALA A 122 28.64 8.28 -7.07
C ALA A 122 27.58 8.94 -8.00
N LEU A 123 26.30 8.71 -7.73
CA LEU A 123 25.15 9.09 -8.56
C LEU A 123 24.35 10.26 -7.98
N ASP A 124 25.05 11.29 -7.51
CA ASP A 124 24.42 12.46 -6.86
C ASP A 124 23.71 13.41 -7.84
N THR A 125 24.07 13.34 -9.13
CA THR A 125 23.59 14.29 -10.15
C THR A 125 23.07 13.55 -11.38
N GLU A 126 21.97 14.03 -11.96
CA GLU A 126 21.36 13.42 -13.16
C GLU A 126 22.33 13.19 -14.33
N PRO A 127 23.29 14.10 -14.66
CA PRO A 127 24.22 13.86 -15.76
C PRO A 127 25.13 12.64 -15.53
N LYS A 128 25.54 12.38 -14.28
CA LYS A 128 26.34 11.18 -13.94
C LYS A 128 25.50 9.91 -14.09
N CYS A 129 24.22 9.96 -13.70
CA CYS A 129 23.28 8.87 -13.90
C CYS A 129 23.09 8.58 -15.39
N ASP A 130 22.87 9.61 -16.22
CA ASP A 130 22.69 9.48 -17.67
C ASP A 130 23.94 8.90 -18.36
N GLN A 131 25.14 9.21 -17.89
CA GLN A 131 26.39 8.68 -18.44
C GLN A 131 26.59 7.20 -18.12
N GLN A 132 26.30 6.78 -16.88
CA GLN A 132 26.49 5.38 -16.45
C GLN A 132 25.31 4.48 -16.83
N PHE A 133 24.10 5.04 -16.85
CA PHE A 133 22.83 4.35 -17.10
C PHE A 133 22.00 5.09 -18.16
N PRO A 134 22.40 5.02 -19.45
CA PRO A 134 21.75 5.78 -20.52
C PRO A 134 20.35 5.28 -20.90
N VAL A 135 20.01 4.04 -20.56
CA VAL A 135 18.69 3.44 -20.82
C VAL A 135 17.76 3.75 -19.65
N LYS A 136 16.65 4.44 -19.93
CA LYS A 136 15.58 4.72 -18.96
C LYS A 136 14.36 3.88 -19.27
N VAL A 137 13.82 3.22 -18.24
CA VAL A 137 12.63 2.36 -18.37
C VAL A 137 11.54 2.94 -17.49
N GLU A 138 10.44 3.37 -18.11
CA GLU A 138 9.25 3.82 -17.41
C GLU A 138 8.20 2.70 -17.40
N SER A 139 7.65 2.45 -16.20
CA SER A 139 6.47 1.61 -16.01
C SER A 139 5.55 2.24 -14.97
N ARG A 140 4.27 1.90 -15.01
CA ARG A 140 3.24 2.52 -14.17
C ARG A 140 2.47 1.45 -13.40
N ASP A 141 2.34 1.66 -12.10
CA ASP A 141 1.52 0.83 -11.21
C ASP A 141 0.30 1.62 -10.73
N PHE A 142 -0.84 0.94 -10.61
CA PHE A 142 -2.11 1.56 -10.27
C PHE A 142 -2.70 0.90 -9.03
N VAL A 143 -3.11 1.72 -8.06
CA VAL A 143 -3.74 1.27 -6.81
C VAL A 143 -5.15 1.84 -6.76
N SER A 144 -6.14 0.95 -6.78
CA SER A 144 -7.57 1.30 -6.75
C SER A 144 -8.28 0.56 -5.64
N ALA A 145 -9.34 1.16 -5.07
CA ALA A 145 -10.22 0.47 -4.15
C ALA A 145 -11.13 -0.51 -4.92
N GLY A 146 -11.09 -1.79 -4.60
CA GLY A 146 -11.94 -2.80 -5.22
C GLY A 146 -11.40 -4.23 -5.04
N PRO A 147 -12.18 -5.25 -5.43
CA PRO A 147 -11.76 -6.65 -5.32
C PRO A 147 -10.72 -7.05 -6.39
N SER A 148 -10.69 -6.35 -7.53
CA SER A 148 -9.72 -6.62 -8.60
C SER A 148 -8.53 -5.67 -8.49
N ILE A 149 -7.33 -6.26 -8.48
CA ILE A 149 -6.05 -5.53 -8.57
C ILE A 149 -5.59 -5.31 -10.02
N ARG A 150 -6.30 -5.88 -11.01
CA ARG A 150 -5.83 -5.90 -12.40
C ARG A 150 -6.09 -4.55 -13.07
N ASN A 151 -5.06 -3.98 -13.66
CA ASN A 151 -5.16 -2.83 -14.56
C ASN A 151 -4.41 -3.12 -15.87
N PRO A 152 -5.09 -3.13 -17.04
CA PRO A 152 -4.45 -3.42 -18.32
C PRO A 152 -3.38 -2.41 -18.72
N ALA A 153 -3.41 -1.17 -18.20
CA ALA A 153 -2.40 -0.15 -18.49
C ALA A 153 -1.05 -0.43 -17.80
N ALA A 154 -1.01 -1.26 -16.75
CA ALA A 154 0.22 -1.57 -16.01
C ALA A 154 1.23 -2.42 -16.80
N ARG A 155 0.80 -3.05 -17.90
CA ARG A 155 1.67 -3.87 -18.76
C ARG A 155 2.57 -3.04 -19.67
N ILE A 156 2.23 -1.76 -19.89
CA ILE A 156 2.90 -0.90 -20.86
C ILE A 156 4.29 -0.55 -20.34
N VAL A 157 5.30 -0.73 -21.18
CA VAL A 157 6.69 -0.35 -20.89
C VAL A 157 7.14 0.68 -21.91
N GLN A 158 7.81 1.73 -21.43
CA GLN A 158 8.42 2.73 -22.29
C GLN A 158 9.93 2.77 -22.02
N LEU A 159 10.72 2.40 -23.03
CA LEU A 159 12.17 2.48 -23.02
C LEU A 159 12.58 3.78 -23.70
N SER A 160 13.43 4.58 -23.06
CA SER A 160 13.98 5.82 -23.62
C SER A 160 15.50 5.83 -23.54
N ILE A 161 16.16 6.23 -24.63
CA ILE A 161 17.62 6.30 -24.72
C ILE A 161 18.07 7.47 -25.61
N LYS A 162 19.14 8.17 -25.23
CA LYS A 162 19.76 9.19 -26.09
C LYS A 162 20.59 8.52 -27.19
N LEU A 163 20.42 8.90 -28.45
CA LEU A 163 21.22 8.29 -29.53
C LEU A 163 22.71 8.61 -29.39
N SER A 164 23.07 9.76 -28.82
CA SER A 164 24.46 10.13 -28.50
C SER A 164 25.16 9.18 -27.52
N SER A 165 24.41 8.39 -26.75
CA SER A 165 24.98 7.41 -25.81
C SER A 165 25.27 6.05 -26.46
N LEU A 166 24.74 5.81 -27.67
CA LEU A 166 25.00 4.60 -28.43
C LEU A 166 26.26 4.77 -29.27
N ASN A 167 27.04 3.70 -29.39
CA ASN A 167 28.19 3.66 -30.30
C ASN A 167 27.69 3.49 -31.74
N LEU A 168 27.39 4.60 -32.42
CA LEU A 168 26.91 4.62 -33.80
C LEU A 168 27.81 5.52 -34.63
N ASP A 169 28.21 5.05 -35.81
CA ASP A 169 28.87 5.89 -36.80
C ASP A 169 27.84 6.73 -37.59
N ASP A 170 28.32 7.59 -38.50
CA ASP A 170 27.44 8.46 -39.30
C ASP A 170 26.46 7.67 -40.18
N HIS A 171 26.87 6.50 -40.69
CA HIS A 171 26.02 5.64 -41.51
C HIS A 171 24.90 5.04 -40.66
N ALA A 172 25.27 4.35 -39.58
CA ALA A 172 24.37 3.69 -38.65
C ALA A 172 23.42 4.70 -37.99
N ARG A 173 23.90 5.88 -37.60
CA ARG A 173 23.04 6.94 -37.05
C ARG A 173 21.99 7.39 -38.07
N LYS A 174 22.38 7.66 -39.31
CA LYS A 174 21.42 8.03 -40.38
C LYS A 174 20.43 6.90 -40.69
N LYS A 175 20.89 5.64 -40.72
CA LYS A 175 20.04 4.46 -40.94
C LYS A 175 19.06 4.26 -39.78
N MET A 176 19.53 4.38 -38.54
CA MET A 176 18.70 4.27 -37.33
C MET A 176 17.61 5.33 -37.31
N LEU A 177 17.93 6.59 -37.61
CA LEU A 177 16.93 7.68 -37.71
C LEU A 177 15.84 7.40 -38.75
N LYS A 178 16.18 6.77 -39.87
CA LYS A 178 15.21 6.35 -40.89
C LYS A 178 14.34 5.18 -40.43
N LEU A 179 14.90 4.23 -39.68
CA LEU A 179 14.18 3.05 -39.17
C LEU A 179 13.19 3.39 -38.05
N VAL A 180 13.59 4.25 -37.11
CA VAL A 180 12.78 4.56 -35.92
C VAL A 180 11.66 5.57 -36.20
N GLY A 181 11.82 6.41 -37.23
CA GLY A 181 10.80 7.37 -37.66
C GLY A 181 10.37 8.32 -36.54
N GLU A 182 9.06 8.39 -36.27
CA GLU A 182 8.45 9.29 -35.28
C GLU A 182 8.79 8.95 -33.82
N ARG A 183 9.42 7.80 -33.57
CA ARG A 183 9.83 7.39 -32.22
C ARG A 183 11.04 8.18 -31.69
N TYR A 184 11.71 8.95 -32.55
CA TYR A 184 12.86 9.76 -32.19
C TYR A 184 12.51 11.25 -32.18
N CYS A 185 12.87 11.93 -31.10
CA CYS A 185 12.77 13.37 -30.97
C CYS A 185 14.11 14.04 -31.32
N ARG A 186 14.11 14.91 -32.34
CA ARG A 186 15.31 15.63 -32.81
C ARG A 186 15.80 16.67 -31.80
N ASP A 187 14.89 17.29 -31.06
CA ASP A 187 15.23 18.39 -30.15
C ASP A 187 15.93 17.89 -28.88
N THR A 188 15.57 16.69 -28.42
CA THR A 188 16.12 16.09 -27.19
C THR A 188 17.12 14.96 -27.44
N ASP A 189 17.30 14.55 -28.69
CA ASP A 189 18.10 13.38 -29.12
C ASP A 189 17.65 12.05 -28.48
N VAL A 190 16.38 11.93 -28.10
CA VAL A 190 15.84 10.74 -27.41
C VAL A 190 15.04 9.85 -28.37
N LEU A 191 15.40 8.57 -28.42
CA LEU A 191 14.60 7.48 -28.98
C LEU A 191 13.70 6.89 -27.90
N THR A 192 12.39 6.78 -28.19
CA THR A 192 11.40 6.19 -27.29
C THR A 192 10.73 4.97 -27.92
N ILE A 193 10.88 3.80 -27.30
CA ILE A 193 10.23 2.54 -27.68
C ILE A 193 9.13 2.25 -26.67
N ARG A 194 7.87 2.31 -27.12
CA ARG A 194 6.69 1.92 -26.32
C ARG A 194 6.26 0.50 -26.70
N ALA A 195 6.18 -0.38 -25.72
CA ALA A 195 5.75 -1.78 -25.87
C ALA A 195 4.50 -2.06 -25.02
N ASP A 196 3.42 -2.49 -25.67
CA ASP A 196 2.13 -2.79 -25.04
C ASP A 196 1.44 -4.05 -25.61
N SER A 197 2.15 -4.81 -26.45
CA SER A 197 1.68 -6.00 -27.17
C SER A 197 1.43 -7.20 -26.26
N CYS A 198 2.30 -7.43 -25.27
CA CYS A 198 2.25 -8.61 -24.42
C CYS A 198 1.41 -8.38 -23.17
N PRO A 199 0.77 -9.43 -22.60
CA PRO A 199 -0.02 -9.29 -21.37
C PRO A 199 0.80 -8.92 -20.13
N LEU A 200 2.04 -9.41 -20.01
CA LEU A 200 2.90 -9.17 -18.86
C LEU A 200 3.89 -8.04 -19.12
N ARG A 201 4.13 -7.22 -18.08
CA ARG A 201 5.12 -6.14 -18.11
C ARG A 201 6.52 -6.66 -18.45
N GLN A 202 6.92 -7.79 -17.87
CA GLN A 202 8.23 -8.41 -18.14
C GLN A 202 8.42 -8.70 -19.63
N GLN A 203 7.40 -9.28 -20.27
CA GLN A 203 7.46 -9.59 -21.70
C GLN A 203 7.58 -8.33 -22.57
N ASN A 204 6.85 -7.26 -22.22
CA ASN A 204 6.99 -5.99 -22.93
C ASN A 204 8.36 -5.33 -22.72
N TYR A 205 8.95 -5.49 -21.53
CA TYR A 205 10.33 -5.04 -21.26
C TYR A 205 11.33 -5.82 -22.11
N ASP A 206 11.27 -7.15 -22.10
CA ASP A 206 12.15 -8.01 -22.89
C ASP A 206 12.00 -7.71 -24.40
N TYR A 207 10.77 -7.48 -24.85
CA TYR A 207 10.48 -7.10 -26.22
C TYR A 207 11.03 -5.71 -26.58
N ALA A 208 10.90 -4.71 -25.70
CA ALA A 208 11.46 -3.37 -25.93
C ALA A 208 12.99 -3.42 -26.01
N MET A 209 13.64 -4.21 -25.14
CA MET A 209 15.09 -4.46 -25.18
C MET A 209 15.49 -5.19 -26.46
N TYR A 210 14.75 -6.22 -26.87
CA TYR A 210 14.97 -6.92 -28.14
C TYR A 210 14.88 -5.96 -29.34
N LEU A 211 13.86 -5.10 -29.38
CA LEU A 211 13.71 -4.10 -30.45
C LEU A 211 14.90 -3.15 -30.50
N LEU A 212 15.38 -2.66 -29.34
CA LEU A 212 16.57 -1.81 -29.29
C LEU A 212 17.80 -2.53 -29.87
N THR A 213 18.02 -3.78 -29.48
CA THR A 213 19.14 -4.61 -29.95
C THR A 213 19.07 -4.86 -31.46
N VAL A 214 17.90 -5.21 -31.99
CA VAL A 214 17.70 -5.43 -33.43
C VAL A 214 17.88 -4.13 -34.22
N LEU A 215 17.37 -3.01 -33.71
CA LEU A 215 17.57 -1.70 -34.35
C LEU A 215 19.04 -1.31 -34.37
N TYR A 216 19.77 -1.56 -33.29
CA TYR A 216 21.20 -1.29 -33.21
C TYR A 216 21.98 -2.14 -34.22
N HIS A 217 21.83 -3.46 -34.22
CA HIS A 217 22.54 -4.33 -35.16
C HIS A 217 22.10 -4.12 -36.61
N GLY A 218 20.81 -3.88 -36.85
CA GLY A 218 20.27 -3.57 -38.18
C GLY A 218 20.74 -2.22 -38.74
N ALA A 219 21.11 -1.27 -37.86
CA ALA A 219 21.72 -0.01 -38.28
C ALA A 219 23.17 -0.17 -38.78
N TRP A 220 23.90 -1.18 -38.27
CA TRP A 220 25.26 -1.51 -38.70
C TRP A 220 25.32 -2.41 -39.95
N GLY A 221 24.27 -3.21 -40.21
CA GLY A 221 24.18 -4.02 -41.42
C GLY A 221 24.08 -3.14 -42.67
N ASN A 222 24.53 -3.64 -43.83
CA ASN A 222 24.37 -2.96 -45.12
C ASN A 222 22.88 -2.77 -45.50
#